data_AF-A0A166FIP4-F1
#
_entry.id   AF-A0A166FIP4-F1
#
_cell.length_a   1.000
_cell.length_b   1.000
_cell.length_c   1.000
_cell.angle_alpha   90.00
_cell.angle_beta   90.00
_cell.angle_gamma   90.00
#
_symmetry.space_group_name_H-M   'P 1'
#
loop_
_entity.id
_entity.type
_entity.pdbx_description
1 polymer ?
#
loop_
_entity_poly.entity_id
_entity_poly.type
_entity_poly.pdbx_seq_one_letter_code
_entity_poly.pdbx_strand_id
1 'polypeptide(L)'
;MSFFVRGTLRSTARLAPRRARMYSEEIQPTMVKPTAEWQAQQDALTHHAAEAADLWRKISFYVCLPAILAGSIYVYNVEAKHKAHMDHLLEENDGVLPQPPAYEYLNRRVKPFPWGMNSLFYNPKVNRNMEE
;
A
#
# COMPACT_ATOMS: atom_id res chain seq x y z
N MET A 1 82.75 -18.92 -16.27
CA MET A 1 82.56 -18.93 -14.80
C MET A 1 81.12 -18.53 -14.54
N SER A 2 80.26 -19.52 -14.31
CA SER A 2 79.68 -19.82 -12.98
C SER A 2 78.45 -18.95 -12.70
N PHE A 3 77.26 -19.47 -13.02
CA PHE A 3 76.27 -20.02 -12.06
C PHE A 3 75.69 -18.96 -11.13
N PHE A 4 74.41 -18.63 -11.29
CA PHE A 4 73.43 -18.76 -10.20
C PHE A 4 72.01 -18.98 -10.74
N VAL A 5 71.51 -20.16 -10.38
CA VAL A 5 70.13 -20.63 -10.40
C VAL A 5 69.31 -19.90 -9.34
N ARG A 6 68.03 -19.61 -9.63
CA ARG A 6 66.87 -19.54 -8.70
C ARG A 6 65.74 -18.79 -9.41
N GLY A 7 64.50 -19.25 -9.53
CA GLY A 7 63.86 -20.45 -9.07
C GLY A 7 62.47 -20.49 -9.71
N THR A 8 62.05 -21.67 -10.13
CA THR A 8 60.71 -21.98 -10.59
C THR A 8 59.69 -21.81 -9.47
N LEU A 9 58.63 -21.04 -9.69
CA LEU A 9 57.35 -21.27 -8.99
C LEU A 9 56.22 -21.27 -10.01
N ARG A 10 55.85 -22.49 -10.43
CA ARG A 10 54.57 -22.78 -11.07
C ARG A 10 53.48 -22.46 -10.05
N SER A 11 52.76 -21.37 -10.24
CA SER A 11 51.47 -21.20 -9.58
C SER A 11 50.45 -22.05 -10.32
N THR A 12 50.43 -23.36 -10.02
CA THR A 12 49.22 -24.15 -10.28
C THR A 12 48.20 -23.70 -9.25
N ALA A 13 47.29 -22.82 -9.66
CA ALA A 13 46.07 -22.59 -8.90
C ALA A 13 45.38 -23.94 -8.77
N ARG A 14 45.51 -24.58 -7.60
CA ARG A 14 44.67 -25.72 -7.25
C ARG A 14 43.27 -25.15 -7.18
N LEU A 15 42.46 -25.40 -8.22
CA LEU A 15 41.02 -25.28 -8.13
C LEU A 15 40.60 -26.25 -7.03
N ALA A 16 40.52 -25.77 -5.80
CA ALA A 16 39.80 -26.46 -4.76
C ALA A 16 38.40 -26.70 -5.34
N PRO A 17 37.89 -27.94 -5.36
CA PRO A 17 36.49 -28.11 -5.70
C PRO A 17 35.74 -27.28 -4.67
N ARG A 18 35.11 -26.19 -5.13
CA ARG A 18 34.00 -25.60 -4.40
C ARG A 18 33.04 -26.76 -4.24
N ARG A 19 33.09 -27.42 -3.08
CA ARG A 19 31.97 -28.22 -2.59
C ARG A 19 30.85 -27.20 -2.45
N ALA A 20 30.15 -26.96 -3.54
CA ALA A 20 28.80 -26.48 -3.48
C ALA A 20 28.15 -27.38 -2.44
N ARG A 21 27.75 -26.80 -1.30
CA ARG A 21 26.76 -27.47 -0.47
C ARG A 21 25.51 -27.51 -1.33
N MET A 22 25.45 -28.48 -2.22
CA MET A 22 24.23 -28.93 -2.85
C MET A 22 23.48 -29.60 -1.72
N TYR A 23 22.74 -28.82 -0.94
CA TYR A 23 21.49 -29.33 -0.38
C TYR A 23 20.50 -29.42 -1.55
N SER A 24 20.83 -30.29 -2.50
CA SER A 24 19.86 -30.94 -3.35
C SER A 24 19.47 -32.16 -2.53
N GLU A 25 18.51 -32.01 -1.63
CA GLU A 25 17.61 -33.16 -1.46
C GLU A 25 17.01 -33.34 -2.85
N GLU A 26 17.37 -34.44 -3.51
CA GLU A 26 16.61 -34.88 -4.67
C GLU A 26 15.16 -34.96 -4.20
N ILE A 27 14.33 -34.00 -4.64
CA ILE A 27 12.89 -34.18 -4.65
C ILE A 27 12.68 -35.30 -5.68
N GLN A 28 12.85 -36.54 -5.22
CA GLN A 28 12.41 -37.68 -5.98
C GLN A 28 10.92 -37.44 -6.25
N PRO A 29 10.45 -37.55 -7.50
CA PRO A 29 9.03 -37.55 -7.80
C PRO A 29 8.40 -38.90 -7.37
N THR A 30 8.99 -39.59 -6.39
CA THR A 30 8.22 -40.51 -5.57
C THR A 30 7.16 -39.66 -4.91
N MET A 31 5.90 -39.91 -5.25
CA MET A 31 4.77 -39.43 -4.44
C MET A 31 5.02 -39.90 -3.01
N VAL A 32 5.73 -39.10 -2.21
CA VAL A 32 5.77 -39.26 -0.77
C VAL A 32 4.34 -38.95 -0.39
N LYS A 33 3.52 -39.99 -0.24
CA LYS A 33 2.20 -39.87 0.37
C LYS A 33 2.45 -39.04 1.62
N PRO A 34 1.80 -37.87 1.74
CA PRO A 34 2.11 -37.01 2.87
C PRO A 34 1.93 -37.84 4.14
N THR A 35 2.80 -37.64 5.14
CA THR A 35 2.69 -38.39 6.39
C THR A 35 1.27 -38.25 6.93
N ALA A 36 0.73 -39.30 7.55
CA ALA A 36 -0.64 -39.28 8.05
C ALA A 36 -0.88 -38.07 8.99
N GLU A 37 0.15 -37.68 9.74
CA GLU A 37 0.16 -36.47 10.56
C GLU A 37 0.03 -35.18 9.75
N TRP A 38 0.75 -35.04 8.62
CA TRP A 38 0.63 -33.87 7.76
C TRP A 38 -0.75 -33.78 7.11
N GLN A 39 -1.30 -34.92 6.64
CA GLN A 39 -2.67 -34.97 6.11
C GLN A 39 -3.68 -34.53 7.16
N ALA A 40 -3.60 -35.08 8.38
CA ALA A 40 -4.48 -34.69 9.48
C ALA A 40 -4.35 -33.20 9.83
N GLN A 41 -3.15 -32.62 9.77
CA GLN A 41 -2.94 -31.19 9.97
C GLN A 41 -3.57 -30.34 8.85
N GLN A 42 -3.45 -30.74 7.59
CA GLN A 42 -4.10 -30.04 6.48
C GLN A 42 -5.62 -30.10 6.58
N ASP A 43 -6.17 -31.26 6.93
CA ASP A 43 -7.61 -31.43 7.13
C ASP A 43 -8.13 -30.57 8.29
N ALA A 44 -7.37 -30.50 9.40
CA ALA A 44 -7.70 -29.61 10.51
C ALA A 44 -7.65 -28.11 10.13
N LEU A 45 -6.62 -27.71 9.36
CA LEU A 45 -6.47 -26.33 8.89
C LEU A 45 -7.58 -25.95 7.92
N THR A 46 -7.92 -26.82 6.98
CA THR A 46 -8.99 -26.57 6.00
C THR A 46 -10.35 -26.48 6.69
N HIS A 47 -10.64 -27.35 7.66
CA HIS A 47 -11.85 -27.27 8.47
C HIS A 47 -11.94 -25.94 9.24
N HIS A 48 -10.88 -25.58 9.97
CA HIS A 48 -10.84 -24.32 10.71
C HIS A 48 -10.96 -23.10 9.79
N ALA A 49 -10.32 -23.12 8.62
CA ALA A 49 -10.42 -22.04 7.64
C ALA A 49 -11.85 -21.89 7.10
N ALA A 50 -12.56 -23.00 6.86
CA ALA A 50 -13.95 -22.97 6.43
C ALA A 50 -14.87 -22.33 7.49
N GLU A 51 -14.72 -22.71 8.75
CA GLU A 51 -15.49 -22.13 9.87
C GLU A 51 -15.17 -20.65 10.08
N ALA A 52 -13.88 -20.28 10.06
CA ALA A 52 -13.44 -18.90 10.18
C ALA A 52 -13.97 -18.04 9.02
N ALA A 53 -13.93 -18.55 7.79
CA ALA A 53 -14.45 -17.83 6.63
C ALA A 53 -15.96 -17.59 6.74
N ASP A 54 -16.73 -18.59 7.20
CA ASP A 54 -18.17 -18.43 7.41
C ASP A 54 -18.49 -17.44 8.53
N LEU A 55 -17.72 -17.45 9.62
CA LEU A 55 -17.83 -16.45 10.69
C LEU A 55 -17.59 -15.03 10.16
N TRP A 56 -16.50 -14.80 9.43
CA TRP A 56 -16.18 -13.47 8.88
C TRP A 56 -17.18 -13.00 7.83
N ARG A 57 -17.72 -13.93 7.04
CA ARG A 57 -18.83 -13.65 6.11
C ARG A 57 -20.03 -13.12 6.88
N LYS A 58 -20.43 -13.80 7.96
CA LYS A 58 -21.56 -13.38 8.81
C LYS A 58 -21.31 -12.02 9.45
N ILE A 59 -20.14 -11.77 10.02
CA ILE A 59 -19.80 -10.46 10.60
C ILE A 59 -19.89 -9.36 9.54
N SER A 60 -19.35 -9.60 8.34
CA SER A 60 -19.38 -8.63 7.25
C SER A 60 -20.82 -8.26 6.85
N PHE A 61 -21.71 -9.25 6.74
CA PHE A 61 -23.10 -9.00 6.34
C PHE A 61 -23.99 -8.49 7.48
N TYR A 62 -23.83 -8.99 8.69
CA TYR A 62 -24.73 -8.69 9.80
C TYR A 62 -24.25 -7.56 10.71
N VAL A 63 -22.98 -7.16 10.62
CA VAL A 63 -22.42 -6.07 11.42
C VAL A 63 -21.94 -4.94 10.51
N CYS A 64 -21.05 -5.23 9.56
CA CYS A 64 -20.46 -4.18 8.74
C CYS A 64 -21.47 -3.50 7.82
N LEU A 65 -22.36 -4.26 7.15
CA LEU A 65 -23.38 -3.65 6.29
C LEU A 65 -24.36 -2.74 7.06
N PRO A 66 -24.97 -3.14 8.20
CA PRO A 66 -25.79 -2.23 8.98
C PRO A 66 -25.02 -1.00 9.49
N ALA A 67 -23.76 -1.18 9.91
CA ALA A 67 -22.92 -0.07 10.34
C ALA A 67 -22.64 0.93 9.21
N ILE A 68 -22.33 0.43 8.01
CA ILE A 68 -22.16 1.27 6.82
C ILE A 68 -23.47 2.00 6.50
N LEU A 69 -24.62 1.31 6.51
CA LEU A 69 -25.91 1.95 6.24
C LEU A 69 -26.21 3.09 7.21
N ALA A 70 -26.03 2.85 8.51
CA ALA A 70 -26.22 3.87 9.54
C ALA A 70 -25.24 5.05 9.35
N GLY A 71 -23.97 4.75 9.07
CA GLY A 71 -22.94 5.76 8.78
C GLY A 71 -23.27 6.58 7.53
N SER A 72 -23.73 5.95 6.45
CA SER A 72 -24.12 6.61 5.21
C SER A 72 -25.30 7.56 5.42
N ILE A 73 -26.33 7.15 6.18
CA ILE A 73 -27.48 8.01 6.50
C ILE A 73 -27.01 9.23 7.31
N TYR A 74 -26.15 9.02 8.31
CA TYR A 74 -25.61 10.11 9.11
C TYR A 74 -24.80 11.10 8.26
N VAL A 75 -23.86 10.60 7.45
CA VAL A 75 -23.02 11.45 6.58
C VAL A 75 -23.87 12.20 5.56
N TYR A 76 -24.88 11.56 4.97
CA TYR A 76 -25.81 12.22 4.06
C TYR A 76 -26.49 13.43 4.72
N ASN A 77 -26.96 13.29 5.96
CA ASN A 77 -27.60 14.39 6.68
C ASN A 77 -26.62 15.53 6.99
N VAL A 78 -25.36 15.22 7.31
CA VAL A 78 -24.32 16.23 7.57
C VAL A 78 -23.94 16.93 6.26
N GLU A 79 -23.80 16.20 5.16
CA GLU A 79 -23.49 16.73 3.84
C GLU A 79 -24.62 17.62 3.32
N ALA A 80 -25.88 17.24 3.48
CA ALA A 80 -27.03 18.06 3.12
C ALA A 80 -27.04 19.41 3.87
N LYS A 81 -26.71 19.41 5.17
CA LYS A 81 -26.55 20.64 5.97
C LYS A 81 -25.36 21.47 5.48
N HIS A 82 -24.24 20.83 5.16
CA HIS A 82 -23.07 21.52 4.62
C HIS A 82 -23.39 22.18 3.28
N LYS A 83 -24.08 21.47 2.38
CA LYS A 83 -24.55 22.01 1.11
C LYS A 83 -25.45 23.23 1.30
N ALA A 84 -26.44 23.14 2.18
CA ALA A 84 -27.33 24.27 2.47
C ALA A 84 -26.56 25.49 3.02
N HIS A 85 -25.54 25.26 3.88
CA HIS A 85 -24.69 26.33 4.37
C HIS A 85 -23.84 26.97 3.26
N MET A 86 -23.28 26.16 2.36
CA MET A 86 -22.53 26.66 1.20
C MET A 86 -23.41 27.46 0.24
N ASP A 87 -24.64 26.99 -0.02
CA ASP A 87 -25.59 27.67 -0.89
C ASP A 87 -26.00 29.03 -0.28
N HIS A 88 -26.22 29.11 1.05
CA HIS A 88 -26.48 30.39 1.74
C HIS A 88 -25.29 31.36 1.65
N LEU A 89 -24.06 30.90 1.90
CA LEU A 89 -22.88 31.75 1.75
C LEU A 89 -22.72 32.27 0.31
N LEU A 90 -23.07 31.44 -0.67
CA LEU A 90 -23.02 31.83 -2.07
C LEU A 90 -24.03 32.93 -2.39
N GLU A 91 -25.26 32.81 -1.87
CA GLU A 91 -26.33 33.81 -2.01
C GLU A 91 -25.98 35.14 -1.33
N GLU A 92 -25.35 35.10 -0.15
CA GLU A 92 -24.92 36.30 0.58
C GLU A 92 -23.74 37.04 -0.07
N ASN A 93 -22.96 36.37 -0.92
CA ASN A 93 -21.73 36.89 -1.51
C ASN A 93 -21.80 36.95 -3.06
N ASP A 94 -22.97 37.32 -3.59
CA ASP A 94 -23.21 37.58 -5.03
C ASP A 94 -22.79 36.42 -5.97
N GLY A 95 -22.95 35.17 -5.52
CA GLY A 95 -22.62 34.00 -6.34
C GLY A 95 -21.15 33.56 -6.26
N VAL A 96 -20.36 34.14 -5.35
CA VAL A 96 -18.94 33.78 -5.15
C VAL A 96 -18.69 33.40 -3.70
N LEU A 97 -18.03 32.26 -3.44
CA LEU A 97 -17.71 31.87 -2.07
C LEU A 97 -16.69 32.85 -1.45
N PRO A 98 -16.90 33.29 -0.20
CA PRO A 98 -16.01 34.23 0.46
C PRO A 98 -14.63 33.58 0.65
N GLN A 99 -13.61 34.20 0.06
CA GLN A 99 -12.23 33.77 0.25
C GLN A 99 -11.71 34.29 1.60
N PRO A 100 -11.02 33.46 2.39
CA PRO A 100 -10.40 33.94 3.62
C PRO A 100 -9.39 35.05 3.30
N PRO A 101 -9.15 36.00 4.23
CA PRO A 101 -8.09 36.99 4.08
C PRO A 101 -6.76 36.32 3.73
N ALA A 102 -5.96 36.98 2.87
CA ALA A 102 -4.70 36.45 2.38
C ALA A 102 -3.60 36.50 3.46
N TYR A 103 -3.68 35.61 4.44
CA TYR A 103 -2.65 35.44 5.45
C TYR A 103 -1.38 34.85 4.83
N GLU A 104 -0.20 35.30 5.26
CA GLU A 104 1.10 34.88 4.71
C GLU A 104 1.34 33.37 4.78
N TYR A 105 0.76 32.71 5.80
CA TYR A 105 0.89 31.27 5.99
C TYR A 105 -0.08 30.46 5.11
N LEU A 106 -1.13 31.07 4.56
CA LEU A 106 -2.07 30.40 3.66
C LEU A 106 -1.55 30.43 2.24
N ASN A 107 -1.77 29.32 1.52
CA ASN A 107 -1.40 29.17 0.12
C ASN A 107 0.06 29.55 -0.23
N ARG A 108 0.98 29.47 0.73
CA ARG A 108 2.39 29.75 0.49
C ARG A 108 2.95 28.85 -0.62
N ARG A 109 3.71 29.43 -1.55
CA ARG A 109 4.42 28.74 -2.63
C ARG A 109 5.86 29.23 -2.68
N VAL A 110 6.80 28.40 -2.22
CA VAL A 110 8.25 28.70 -2.30
C VAL A 110 8.81 28.25 -3.65
N LYS A 111 8.27 27.17 -4.20
CA LYS A 111 8.58 26.64 -5.54
C LYS A 111 7.26 26.23 -6.21
N PRO A 112 7.15 26.36 -7.54
CA PRO A 112 5.99 25.88 -8.29
C PRO A 112 5.88 24.35 -8.21
N PHE A 113 4.67 23.82 -8.38
CA PHE A 113 4.50 22.39 -8.61
C PHE A 113 4.93 22.03 -10.04
N PRO A 114 5.21 20.75 -10.34
CA PRO A 114 5.65 20.32 -11.67
C PRO A 114 4.65 20.58 -12.82
N TRP A 115 3.38 20.88 -12.51
CA TRP A 115 2.30 21.09 -13.48
C TRP A 115 1.65 22.49 -13.40
N GLY A 116 2.08 23.37 -12.48
CA GLY A 116 1.47 24.68 -12.27
C GLY A 116 1.59 25.20 -10.83
N MET A 117 0.92 26.31 -10.52
CA MET A 117 0.93 26.90 -9.16
C MET A 117 -0.17 26.34 -8.26
N ASN A 118 -1.25 25.86 -8.88
CA ASN A 118 -2.39 25.27 -8.21
C ASN A 118 -2.15 23.79 -7.83
N SER A 119 -2.74 23.36 -6.72
CA SER A 119 -2.64 21.97 -6.23
C SER A 119 -3.32 20.97 -7.17
N LEU A 120 -2.99 19.67 -7.05
CA LEU A 120 -3.58 18.62 -7.88
C LEU A 120 -5.12 18.55 -7.80
N PHE A 121 -5.69 18.74 -6.61
CA PHE A 121 -7.14 18.79 -6.37
C PHE A 121 -7.63 20.23 -6.20
N TYR A 122 -7.18 21.12 -7.09
CA TYR A 122 -7.66 22.49 -7.11
C TYR A 122 -9.11 22.56 -7.63
N ASN A 123 -9.98 23.25 -6.90
CA ASN A 123 -11.34 23.57 -7.33
C ASN A 123 -11.51 25.09 -7.35
N PRO A 124 -11.73 25.72 -8.52
CA PRO A 124 -11.81 27.17 -8.66
C PRO A 124 -13.00 27.80 -7.94
N LYS A 125 -14.00 27.01 -7.54
CA LYS A 125 -15.16 27.51 -6.79
C LYS A 125 -14.85 27.77 -5.32
N VAL A 126 -13.93 27.00 -4.74
CA VAL A 126 -13.66 27.00 -3.28
C VAL A 126 -12.25 27.46 -2.95
N ASN A 127 -11.27 27.13 -3.80
CA ASN A 127 -9.87 27.45 -3.57
C ASN A 127 -9.48 28.73 -4.29
N ARG A 128 -8.63 29.53 -3.65
CA ARG A 128 -7.99 30.68 -4.26
C ARG A 128 -7.07 30.26 -5.41
N ASN A 129 -7.19 30.93 -6.55
CA ASN A 129 -6.26 30.78 -7.66
C ASN A 129 -4.88 31.32 -7.27
N MET A 130 -3.82 30.54 -7.49
CA MET A 130 -2.43 30.92 -7.20
C MET A 130 -1.63 31.30 -8.45
N GLU A 131 -2.27 31.31 -9.61
CA GLU A 131 -1.68 31.77 -10.89
C GLU A 131 -1.95 33.26 -11.16
N GLU A 132 -2.96 33.82 -10.48
CA GLU A 132 -3.32 35.24 -10.44
C GLU A 132 -2.57 35.97 -9.29
#